data_AF-A0A962VH11-F1
#
_entry.id   AF-A0A962VH11-F1
#
_cell.length_a   1.000
_cell.length_b   1.000
_cell.length_c   1.000
_cell.angle_alpha   90.00
_cell.angle_beta   90.00
_cell.angle_gamma   90.00
#
_symmetry.space_group_name_H-M   'P 1'
#
loop_
_entity.id
_entity.type
_entity.pdbx_description
1 polymer ?
#
loop_
_entity_poly.entity_id
_entity_poly.type
_entity_poly.pdbx_seq_one_letter_code
_entity_poly.pdbx_strand_id
1 'polypeptide(L)'
;YTDLLSEADYWADAAGSEQIRQEDLQQAIEQQIYRAERMRENIYRTISDGTMLIDVSGAKTGQINGLSVLQLGQFAFAQAVRITATTRLGDGKVIDIERETELGGPIHSKGVLILSSFLA
;
A
#
# COMPACT_ATOMS: atom_id res chain seq x y z
N TYR A 1 -7.50 2.66 -20.67
CA TYR A 1 -7.27 2.98 -22.09
C TYR A 1 -7.73 4.39 -22.43
N THR A 2 -8.96 4.78 -22.08
CA THR A 2 -9.46 6.16 -22.30
C THR A 2 -8.57 7.20 -21.63
N ASP A 3 -8.18 6.97 -20.37
CA ASP A 3 -7.32 7.88 -19.59
C ASP A 3 -5.93 8.09 -20.21
N LEU A 4 -5.33 7.00 -20.70
CA LEU A 4 -4.03 7.05 -21.37
C LEU A 4 -4.09 7.80 -22.70
N LEU A 5 -5.15 7.58 -23.49
CA LEU A 5 -5.34 8.29 -24.75
C LEU A 5 -5.61 9.79 -24.51
N SER A 6 -6.33 10.14 -23.45
CA SER A 6 -6.54 11.54 -23.06
C SER A 6 -5.25 12.23 -22.61
N GLU A 7 -4.39 11.54 -21.85
CA GLU A 7 -3.06 12.09 -21.50
C GLU A 7 -2.14 12.21 -22.72
N ALA A 8 -2.17 11.24 -23.64
CA ALA A 8 -1.39 11.29 -24.87
C ALA A 8 -1.86 12.42 -25.81
N ASP A 9 -3.17 12.65 -25.90
CA ASP A 9 -3.76 13.77 -26.66
C ASP A 9 -3.32 15.12 -26.08
N TYR A 10 -3.29 15.24 -24.75
CA TYR A 10 -2.76 16.42 -24.08
C TYR A 10 -1.28 16.68 -24.42
N TRP A 11 -0.44 15.65 -24.46
CA TRP A 11 0.97 15.80 -24.85
C TRP A 11 1.14 16.15 -26.32
N ALA A 12 0.33 15.57 -27.20
CA ALA A 12 0.31 15.89 -28.63
C ALA A 12 -0.07 17.37 -28.86
N ASP A 13 -1.12 17.87 -28.19
CA ASP A 13 -1.54 19.26 -28.26
C ASP A 13 -0.47 20.21 -27.69
N ALA A 14 0.14 19.85 -26.55
CA ALA A 14 1.24 20.61 -25.96
C ALA A 14 2.49 20.67 -26.87
N ALA A 15 2.70 19.65 -27.70
CA ALA A 15 3.75 19.60 -28.71
C ALA A 15 3.35 20.23 -30.06
N GLY A 16 2.11 20.72 -30.20
CA GLY A 16 1.56 21.30 -31.43
C GLY A 16 1.34 20.28 -32.55
N SER A 17 1.13 19.00 -32.21
CA SER A 17 0.87 17.92 -33.16
C SER A 17 -0.63 17.68 -33.33
N GLU A 18 -1.13 17.64 -34.57
CA GLU A 18 -2.54 17.34 -34.88
C GLU A 18 -2.93 15.86 -34.66
N GLN A 19 -1.96 14.97 -34.51
CA GLN A 19 -2.19 13.55 -34.28
C GLN A 19 -1.28 13.05 -33.16
N ILE A 20 -1.83 12.18 -32.31
CA ILE A 20 -1.08 11.49 -31.27
C ILE A 20 0.01 10.63 -31.91
N ARG A 21 1.26 10.86 -31.51
CA ARG A 21 2.42 10.07 -31.93
C ARG A 21 2.80 9.06 -30.86
N GLN A 22 3.68 8.14 -31.24
CA GLN A 22 4.25 7.17 -30.31
C GLN A 22 4.95 7.86 -29.13
N GLU A 23 5.61 8.99 -29.38
CA GLU A 23 6.31 9.79 -28.37
C GLU A 23 5.35 10.32 -27.30
N ASP A 24 4.19 10.84 -27.70
CA ASP A 24 3.16 11.37 -26.79
C ASP A 24 2.57 10.25 -25.92
N LEU A 25 2.34 9.08 -26.52
CA LEU A 25 1.88 7.89 -25.80
C LEU A 25 2.94 7.40 -24.80
N GLN A 26 4.20 7.36 -25.22
CA GLN A 26 5.32 6.96 -24.36
C GLN A 26 5.47 7.94 -23.18
N GLN A 27 5.37 9.24 -23.45
CA GLN A 27 5.43 10.28 -22.42
C GLN A 27 4.26 10.18 -21.44
N ALA A 28 3.04 9.89 -21.91
CA ALA A 28 1.90 9.64 -21.03
C ALA A 28 2.14 8.44 -20.09
N ILE A 29 2.67 7.32 -20.63
CA ILE A 29 3.01 6.13 -19.83
C ILE A 29 4.09 6.48 -18.79
N GLU A 30 5.16 7.15 -19.19
CA GLU A 30 6.25 7.54 -18.30
C GLU A 30 5.77 8.45 -17.17
N GLN A 31 4.89 9.41 -17.47
CA GLN A 31 4.31 10.29 -16.46
C GLN A 31 3.39 9.54 -15.50
N GLN A 32 2.62 8.57 -15.98
CA GLN A 32 1.80 7.72 -15.12
C GLN A 32 2.67 6.90 -14.15
N ILE A 33 3.76 6.30 -14.65
CA ILE A 33 4.72 5.55 -13.83
C ILE A 33 5.38 6.48 -12.82
N TYR A 34 5.87 7.64 -13.25
CA TYR A 34 6.54 8.62 -12.40
C TYR A 34 5.65 9.09 -11.24
N ARG A 35 4.37 9.38 -11.50
CA ARG A 35 3.40 9.74 -10.44
C ARG A 35 3.24 8.62 -9.42
N ALA A 36 3.18 7.38 -9.87
CA ALA A 36 3.02 6.23 -9.00
C ALA A 36 4.30 5.92 -8.18
N GLU A 37 5.47 6.07 -8.78
CA GLU A 37 6.76 5.93 -8.10
C GLU A 37 6.95 6.98 -7.00
N ARG A 38 6.56 8.22 -7.24
CA ARG A 38 6.62 9.30 -6.22
C ARG A 38 5.85 8.94 -4.95
N MET A 39 4.72 8.24 -5.08
CA MET A 39 3.95 7.80 -3.92
C MET A 39 4.68 6.73 -3.11
N ARG A 40 5.30 5.75 -3.80
CA ARG A 40 6.16 4.74 -3.17
C ARG A 40 7.35 5.37 -2.45
N GLU A 41 8.06 6.28 -3.12
CA GLU A 41 9.20 7.00 -2.52
C GLU A 41 8.79 7.80 -1.29
N ASN A 42 7.63 8.46 -1.32
CA ASN A 42 7.12 9.18 -0.16
C ASN A 42 6.86 8.25 1.03
N ILE A 43 6.28 7.06 0.81
CA ILE A 43 6.07 6.08 1.89
C ILE A 43 7.40 5.58 2.45
N TYR A 44 8.39 5.30 1.60
CA TYR A 44 9.69 4.84 2.09
C TYR A 44 10.46 5.95 2.79
N ARG A 45 10.30 7.20 2.34
CA ARG A 45 10.84 8.37 3.02
C ARG A 45 10.22 8.54 4.41
N THR A 46 8.90 8.40 4.57
CA THR A 46 8.27 8.51 5.89
C THR A 46 8.70 7.40 6.85
N ILE A 47 9.04 6.21 6.33
CA ILE A 47 9.70 5.17 7.14
C ILE A 47 11.11 5.62 7.54
N SER A 48 11.90 6.09 6.58
CA SER A 48 13.29 6.48 6.81
C SER A 48 13.45 7.69 7.74
N ASP A 49 12.51 8.64 7.71
CA ASP A 49 12.52 9.83 8.57
C ASP A 49 11.81 9.61 9.92
N GLY A 50 11.27 8.41 10.15
CA GLY A 50 10.63 8.02 11.41
C GLY A 50 9.20 8.52 11.58
N THR A 51 8.62 9.20 10.58
CA THR A 51 7.19 9.58 10.60
C THR A 51 6.29 8.35 10.65
N MET A 52 6.63 7.33 9.85
CA MET A 52 6.02 6.01 9.89
C MET A 52 6.93 5.08 10.67
N LEU A 53 6.41 4.54 11.78
CA LEU A 53 7.19 3.73 12.70
C LEU A 53 7.30 2.27 12.20
N ILE A 54 8.30 2.01 11.36
CA ILE A 54 8.66 0.68 10.87
C ILE A 54 10.14 0.43 11.18
N ASP A 55 10.42 -0.54 12.02
CA ASP A 55 11.80 -0.96 12.31
C ASP A 55 12.24 -2.01 11.28
N VAL A 56 13.34 -1.75 10.55
CA VAL A 56 13.89 -2.66 9.53
C VAL A 56 15.07 -3.51 10.06
N SER A 57 15.45 -3.32 11.32
CA SER A 57 16.53 -4.06 11.96
C SER A 57 16.28 -4.17 13.46
N GLY A 58 17.00 -5.08 14.12
CA GLY A 58 16.81 -5.38 15.53
C GLY A 58 15.60 -6.29 15.78
N ALA A 59 15.19 -6.38 17.05
CA ALA A 59 14.07 -7.21 17.48
C ALA A 59 13.23 -6.47 18.53
N LYS A 60 11.91 -6.64 18.46
CA LYS A 60 10.95 -6.10 19.43
C LYS A 60 9.90 -7.17 19.76
N THR A 61 9.73 -7.47 21.04
CA THR A 61 8.71 -8.41 21.50
C THR A 61 7.31 -7.90 21.17
N GLY A 62 6.45 -8.78 20.65
CA GLY A 62 5.06 -8.43 20.33
C GLY A 62 4.91 -7.50 19.14
N GLN A 63 5.93 -7.37 18.27
CA GLN A 63 5.83 -6.59 17.04
C GLN A 63 6.33 -7.40 15.85
N ILE A 64 5.66 -7.25 14.71
CA ILE A 64 6.09 -7.80 13.43
C ILE A 64 5.74 -6.83 12.31
N ASN A 65 6.51 -6.86 11.23
CA ASN A 65 6.16 -6.16 10.00
C ASN A 65 5.40 -7.13 9.09
N GLY A 66 4.09 -6.90 8.94
CA GLY A 66 3.31 -7.49 7.86
C GLY A 66 3.65 -6.84 6.51
N LEU A 67 3.32 -7.52 5.42
CA LEU A 67 3.46 -7.00 4.06
C LEU A 67 2.08 -6.85 3.43
N SER A 68 1.80 -5.68 2.87
CA SER A 68 0.59 -5.44 2.07
C SER A 68 0.97 -4.91 0.69
N VAL A 69 0.07 -5.07 -0.27
CA VAL A 69 0.24 -4.55 -1.63
C VAL A 69 -0.68 -3.36 -1.81
N LEU A 70 -0.11 -2.21 -2.18
CA LEU A 70 -0.86 -1.06 -2.67
C LEU A 70 -0.94 -1.14 -4.19
N GLN A 71 -2.15 -0.98 -4.72
CA GLN A 71 -2.40 -0.93 -6.16
C GLN A 71 -2.97 0.44 -6.53
N LEU A 72 -2.31 1.11 -7.48
CA LEU A 72 -2.65 2.41 -8.04
C LEU A 72 -2.85 2.24 -9.55
N GLY A 73 -4.08 1.91 -9.95
CA GLY A 73 -4.38 1.55 -11.34
C GLY A 73 -3.59 0.32 -11.79
N GLN A 74 -2.67 0.50 -12.74
CA GLN A 74 -1.80 -0.55 -13.28
C GLN A 74 -0.47 -0.69 -12.54
N PHE A 75 -0.16 0.22 -11.61
CA PHE A 75 1.04 0.16 -10.80
C PHE A 75 0.73 -0.49 -9.46
N ALA A 76 1.62 -1.35 -8.97
CA ALA A 76 1.50 -1.92 -7.64
C ALA A 76 2.86 -2.01 -6.96
N PHE A 77 2.89 -1.83 -5.64
CA PHE A 77 4.11 -1.97 -4.85
C PHE A 77 3.78 -2.48 -3.45
N ALA A 78 4.76 -3.13 -2.83
CA ALA A 78 4.62 -3.64 -1.48
C ALA A 78 5.00 -2.56 -0.46
N GLN A 79 4.25 -2.50 0.64
CA GLN A 79 4.56 -1.69 1.80
C GLN A 79 4.53 -2.53 3.08
N ALA A 80 5.45 -2.22 3.99
CA ALA A 80 5.45 -2.81 5.32
C ALA A 80 4.37 -2.18 6.19
N VAL A 81 3.72 -2.99 7.03
CA VAL A 81 2.73 -2.56 8.00
C VAL A 81 3.14 -3.10 9.36
N ARG A 82 3.29 -2.24 10.36
CA ARG A 82 3.61 -2.68 11.72
C ARG A 82 2.36 -3.26 12.39
N ILE A 83 2.46 -4.52 12.79
CA ILE A 83 1.43 -5.22 13.57
C ILE A 83 1.97 -5.42 14.99
N THR A 84 1.14 -5.11 15.98
CA THR A 84 1.48 -5.21 17.41
C THR A 84 0.57 -6.20 18.12
N ALA A 85 1.12 -6.96 19.05
CA ALA A 85 0.39 -7.87 19.94
C ALA A 85 0.86 -7.67 21.38
N THR A 86 -0.09 -7.57 22.30
CA THR A 86 0.17 -7.48 23.74
C THR A 86 -0.65 -8.53 24.47
N THR A 87 -0.13 -9.07 25.57
CA THR A 87 -0.83 -10.05 26.40
C THR A 87 -0.96 -9.54 27.84
N ARG A 88 -2.02 -9.98 28.51
CA ARG A 88 -2.27 -9.73 29.93
C ARG A 88 -3.01 -10.92 30.52
N LEU A 89 -2.90 -11.12 31.85
CA LEU A 89 -3.68 -12.13 32.55
C LEU A 89 -5.19 -11.89 32.34
N GLY A 90 -5.94 -12.95 32.06
CA GLY A 90 -7.39 -12.89 31.80
C GLY A 90 -7.94 -14.20 31.23
N ASP A 91 -9.18 -14.16 30.76
CA ASP A 91 -9.98 -15.34 30.35
C ASP A 91 -9.54 -16.03 29.04
N GLY A 92 -8.31 -15.81 28.57
CA GLY A 92 -7.80 -16.43 27.32
C GLY A 92 -8.45 -15.91 26.04
N LYS A 93 -9.01 -14.71 26.03
CA LYS A 93 -9.65 -14.10 24.85
C LYS A 93 -8.62 -13.41 23.95
N VAL A 94 -8.72 -13.64 22.65
CA VAL A 94 -8.01 -12.86 21.62
C VAL A 94 -8.89 -11.67 21.23
N ILE A 95 -8.30 -10.47 21.23
CA ILE A 95 -8.96 -9.22 20.84
C ILE A 95 -8.25 -8.69 19.61
N ASP A 96 -9.00 -8.51 18.53
CA ASP A 96 -8.52 -7.88 17.30
C ASP A 96 -9.09 -6.47 17.19
N ILE A 97 -8.20 -5.49 17.37
CA ILE A 97 -8.56 -4.07 17.40
C ILE A 97 -9.17 -3.61 16.07
N GLU A 98 -8.67 -4.08 14.92
CA GLU A 98 -9.19 -3.64 13.62
C GLU A 98 -10.62 -4.10 13.40
N ARG A 99 -10.96 -5.30 13.88
CA ARG A 99 -12.34 -5.80 13.85
C ARG A 99 -13.25 -5.01 14.81
N GLU A 100 -12.82 -4.77 16.04
CA GLU A 100 -13.62 -4.02 17.03
C GLU A 100 -13.89 -2.57 16.60
N THR A 101 -13.00 -1.98 15.80
CA THR A 101 -13.18 -0.62 15.25
C THR A 101 -13.77 -0.62 13.83
N GLU A 102 -14.23 -1.76 13.32
CA GLU A 102 -14.82 -1.91 11.98
C GLU A 102 -13.91 -1.47 10.82
N LEU A 103 -12.59 -1.46 11.05
CA LEU A 103 -11.58 -1.21 10.02
C LEU A 103 -11.17 -2.49 9.28
N GLY A 104 -11.37 -3.65 9.92
CA GLY A 104 -11.07 -4.96 9.36
C GLY A 104 -12.17 -5.51 8.47
N GLY A 105 -11.82 -5.91 7.24
CA GLY A 105 -12.76 -6.56 6.32
C GLY A 105 -13.08 -8.03 6.66
N PRO A 106 -13.98 -8.68 5.90
CA PRO A 106 -14.38 -10.07 6.15
C PRO A 106 -13.22 -11.08 6.09
N ILE A 107 -12.25 -10.86 5.19
CA ILE A 107 -11.08 -11.74 5.04
C ILE A 107 -10.16 -11.64 6.26
N HIS A 108 -9.90 -10.41 6.74
CA HIS A 108 -9.13 -10.15 7.96
C HIS A 108 -9.76 -10.86 9.16
N SER A 109 -11.07 -10.64 9.35
CA SER A 109 -11.84 -11.26 10.44
C SER A 109 -11.75 -12.78 10.42
N LYS A 110 -11.85 -13.42 9.24
CA LYS A 110 -11.70 -14.87 9.10
C LYS A 110 -10.31 -15.34 9.54
N GLY A 111 -9.26 -14.64 9.13
CA GLY A 111 -7.88 -14.98 9.49
C GLY A 111 -7.65 -14.95 11.01
N VAL A 112 -8.14 -13.90 11.67
CA VAL A 112 -8.04 -13.75 13.13
C VAL A 112 -8.83 -14.85 13.86
N LEU A 113 -10.01 -15.22 13.38
CA LEU A 113 -10.78 -16.32 13.99
C LEU A 113 -10.05 -17.67 13.89
N ILE A 114 -9.39 -17.95 12.76
CA ILE A 114 -8.56 -19.15 12.60
C ILE A 114 -7.40 -19.12 13.61
N LEU A 115 -6.68 -17.99 13.69
CA LEU A 115 -5.57 -17.84 14.63
C LEU A 115 -6.03 -17.99 16.09
N SER A 116 -7.15 -17.36 16.45
CA SER A 116 -7.72 -17.43 17.80
C SER A 116 -8.09 -18.86 18.17
N SER A 117 -8.62 -19.63 17.22
CA SER A 117 -8.96 -21.04 17.42
C SER A 117 -7.73 -21.94 17.55
N PHE A 118 -6.61 -21.57 16.91
CA PHE A 118 -5.34 -22.30 17.02
C PHE A 118 -4.65 -22.08 18.37
N LEU A 119 -4.83 -20.91 18.97
CA LEU A 119 -4.21 -20.54 20.25
C LEU A 119 -5.01 -21.00 21.49
N ALA A 120 -6.27 -21.41 21.31
CA ALA A 120 -7.16 -21.89 22.36
C ALA A 120 -6.93 -23.37 22.70
#